data_AF-A0A661CKI1-F1
#
_entry.id   AF-A0A661CKI1-F1
#
_cell.length_a   1.000
_cell.length_b   1.000
_cell.length_c   1.000
_cell.angle_alpha   90.00
_cell.angle_beta   90.00
_cell.angle_gamma   90.00
#
_symmetry.space_group_name_H-M   'P 1'
#
loop_
_entity.id
_entity.type
_entity.pdbx_description
1 polymer ?
#
loop_
_entity_poly.entity_id
_entity_poly.type
_entity_poly.pdbx_seq_one_letter_code
_entity_poly.pdbx_strand_id
1 'polypeptide(L)'
;NAGTAIVQPFLQHRGIQHIDTLIVSHGDNDHIGGAIPLSDAIQVTQILSSTPTLLPNAKPCYDGQLWQWDGVTFAMLHPEINDHGSENNLSCVLQVSTAIGSVLLSGDIESEAEQLLIDRYGTELKSTLLVAPHHGSKTSSSRAFINAVQADLVLFPVGYRNRYHFPANNIIKRYQQQDSALFNTADHGAIEFKFSRHAISAPITWRQHAQRIWTHQPSVTLPSQ
;
A
#
# COMPACT_ATOMS: atom_id res chain seq x y z
N ASN A 1 -3.91 -10.19 15.33
CA ASN A 1 -4.19 -9.53 14.03
C ASN A 1 -2.92 -9.60 13.18
N ALA A 2 -2.90 -9.06 11.96
CA ALA A 2 -1.71 -9.10 11.09
C ALA A 2 -0.50 -8.34 11.67
N GLY A 3 -0.72 -7.26 12.43
CA GLY A 3 0.35 -6.52 13.09
C GLY A 3 1.18 -7.38 14.04
N THR A 4 0.51 -8.05 14.99
CA THR A 4 1.21 -8.90 15.97
C THR A 4 1.71 -10.23 15.40
N ALA A 5 0.99 -10.80 14.43
CA ALA A 5 1.34 -12.12 13.89
C ALA A 5 2.36 -12.09 12.74
N ILE A 6 2.48 -10.96 12.04
CA ILE A 6 3.30 -10.85 10.82
C ILE A 6 4.28 -9.67 10.92
N VAL A 7 3.77 -8.46 11.11
CA VAL A 7 4.59 -7.23 11.03
C VAL A 7 5.61 -7.15 12.15
N GLN A 8 5.18 -7.32 13.42
CA GLN A 8 6.07 -7.26 14.57
C GLN A 8 7.18 -8.34 14.50
N PRO A 9 6.89 -9.64 14.28
CA PRO A 9 7.94 -10.65 14.10
C PRO A 9 8.87 -10.35 12.92
N PHE A 10 8.36 -9.81 11.82
CA PHE A 10 9.18 -9.42 10.68
C PHE A 10 10.18 -8.31 11.03
N LEU A 11 9.72 -7.24 11.70
CA LEU A 11 10.58 -6.14 12.11
C LEU A 11 11.65 -6.61 13.11
N GLN A 12 11.26 -7.44 14.09
CA GLN A 12 12.18 -8.04 15.04
C GLN A 12 13.22 -8.93 14.35
N HIS A 13 12.81 -9.76 13.38
CA HIS A 13 13.72 -10.59 12.59
C HIS A 13 14.70 -9.76 11.77
N ARG A 14 14.29 -8.59 11.29
CA ARG A 14 15.16 -7.62 10.60
C ARG A 14 16.04 -6.80 11.54
N GLY A 15 15.92 -6.99 12.87
CA GLY A 15 16.66 -6.22 13.87
C GLY A 15 16.17 -4.77 14.02
N ILE A 16 14.97 -4.45 13.51
CA ILE A 16 14.38 -3.12 13.60
C ILE A 16 13.75 -2.96 14.99
N GLN A 17 14.32 -2.06 15.79
CA GLN A 17 13.87 -1.77 17.15
C GLN A 17 13.21 -0.38 17.28
N HIS A 18 13.26 0.40 16.20
CA HIS A 18 12.76 1.78 16.16
C HIS A 18 12.03 2.04 14.84
N ILE A 19 10.92 2.76 14.92
CA ILE A 19 10.17 3.26 13.77
C ILE A 19 10.08 4.78 13.90
N ASP A 20 10.65 5.51 12.94
CA ASP A 20 10.59 6.98 12.95
C ASP A 20 9.15 7.49 12.75
N THR A 21 8.44 6.91 11.78
CA THR A 21 7.05 7.29 11.47
C THR A 21 6.22 6.04 11.18
N LEU A 22 5.17 5.81 11.99
CA LEU A 22 4.12 4.84 11.70
C LEU A 22 2.93 5.56 11.06
N ILE A 23 2.52 5.15 9.87
CA ILE A 23 1.37 5.73 9.18
C ILE A 23 0.26 4.68 9.14
N VAL A 24 -0.93 5.06 9.62
CA VAL A 24 -2.14 4.24 9.57
C VAL A 24 -3.16 4.92 8.69
N SER A 25 -3.47 4.32 7.53
CA SER A 25 -4.29 4.95 6.50
C SER A 25 -5.68 5.35 6.98
N HIS A 26 -6.41 4.45 7.66
CA HIS A 26 -7.76 4.69 8.21
C HIS A 26 -8.08 3.67 9.31
N GLY A 27 -9.32 3.72 9.83
CA GLY A 27 -9.75 3.01 11.05
C GLY A 27 -10.13 1.54 10.90
N ASP A 28 -10.17 0.96 9.69
CA ASP A 28 -10.58 -0.44 9.54
C ASP A 28 -9.52 -1.39 10.11
N ASN A 29 -10.00 -2.50 10.68
CA ASN A 29 -9.16 -3.38 11.50
C ASN A 29 -8.01 -4.06 10.74
N ASP A 30 -8.12 -4.25 9.43
CA ASP A 30 -7.04 -4.71 8.55
C ASP A 30 -5.97 -3.64 8.25
N HIS A 31 -6.23 -2.39 8.62
CA HIS A 31 -5.28 -1.27 8.57
C HIS A 31 -4.79 -0.87 9.97
N ILE A 32 -5.70 -0.53 10.88
CA ILE A 32 -5.37 -0.04 12.23
C ILE A 32 -5.03 -1.16 13.22
N GLY A 33 -5.57 -2.37 13.01
CA GLY A 33 -5.69 -3.36 14.09
C GLY A 33 -4.37 -3.78 14.72
N GLY A 34 -3.26 -3.67 13.97
CA GLY A 34 -1.91 -3.95 14.42
C GLY A 34 -1.17 -2.81 15.13
N ALA A 35 -1.67 -1.57 15.04
CA ALA A 35 -0.91 -0.37 15.36
C ALA A 35 -0.57 -0.24 16.84
N ILE A 36 -1.56 -0.38 17.74
CA ILE A 36 -1.34 -0.24 19.20
C ILE A 36 -0.39 -1.32 19.73
N PRO A 37 -0.61 -2.63 19.47
CA PRO A 37 0.32 -3.66 19.94
C PRO A 37 1.73 -3.49 19.36
N LEU A 38 1.85 -2.95 18.15
CA LEU A 38 3.15 -2.67 17.53
C LEU A 38 3.87 -1.51 18.24
N SER A 39 3.17 -0.41 18.54
CA SER A 39 3.75 0.74 19.25
C SER A 39 4.09 0.45 20.71
N ASP A 40 3.41 -0.52 21.32
CA ASP A 40 3.75 -0.98 22.68
C ASP A 40 5.02 -1.85 22.68
N ALA A 41 5.31 -2.54 21.57
CA ALA A 41 6.42 -3.49 21.46
C ALA A 41 7.68 -2.90 20.81
N ILE A 42 7.54 -1.85 20.00
CA ILE A 42 8.62 -1.21 19.25
C ILE A 42 8.52 0.30 19.46
N GLN A 43 9.64 0.97 19.71
CA GLN A 43 9.64 2.42 19.90
C GLN A 43 9.22 3.13 18.60
N VAL A 44 8.15 3.93 18.65
CA VAL A 44 7.66 4.75 17.53
C VAL A 44 7.84 6.22 17.86
N THR A 45 8.53 7.00 17.00
CA THR A 45 8.73 8.44 17.23
C THR A 45 7.47 9.25 16.96
N GLN A 46 6.75 8.96 15.87
CA GLN A 46 5.47 9.61 15.58
C GLN A 46 4.50 8.67 14.87
N ILE A 47 3.20 8.91 15.08
CA ILE A 47 2.11 8.21 14.38
C ILE A 47 1.33 9.25 13.57
N LEU A 48 1.13 8.99 12.28
CA LEU A 48 0.23 9.77 11.42
C LEU A 48 -0.97 8.92 11.03
N SER A 49 -2.17 9.48 11.08
CA SER A 49 -3.39 8.77 10.67
C SER A 49 -4.51 9.71 10.28
N SER A 50 -5.45 9.26 9.45
CA SER A 50 -6.71 9.97 9.21
C SER A 50 -7.70 9.81 10.36
N THR A 51 -7.45 8.87 11.27
CA THR A 51 -8.27 8.58 12.46
C THR A 51 -7.46 8.74 13.77
N PRO A 52 -6.79 9.89 14.00
CA PRO A 52 -5.86 10.04 15.11
C PRO A 52 -6.51 9.86 16.50
N THR A 53 -7.84 10.04 16.61
CA THR A 53 -8.59 9.83 17.86
C THR A 53 -8.63 8.37 18.30
N LEU A 54 -8.37 7.41 17.40
CA LEU A 54 -8.34 5.97 17.70
C LEU A 54 -6.95 5.49 18.13
N LEU A 55 -5.91 6.33 18.04
CA LEU A 55 -4.52 5.96 18.30
C LEU A 55 -3.87 6.90 19.32
N PRO A 56 -3.19 6.37 20.35
CA PRO A 56 -2.54 7.21 21.35
C PRO A 56 -1.42 8.04 20.71
N ASN A 57 -1.41 9.35 20.99
CA ASN A 57 -0.39 10.30 20.51
C ASN A 57 -0.27 10.41 18.98
N ALA A 58 -1.28 9.95 18.22
CA ALA A 58 -1.30 10.12 16.77
C ALA A 58 -1.64 11.56 16.37
N LYS A 59 -1.05 12.00 15.26
CA LYS A 59 -1.35 13.27 14.59
C LYS A 59 -2.13 12.99 13.32
N PRO A 60 -2.95 13.95 12.84
CA PRO A 60 -3.61 13.81 11.55
C PRO A 60 -2.56 13.67 10.43
N CYS A 61 -2.78 12.74 9.52
CA CYS A 61 -2.20 12.81 8.18
C CYS A 61 -3.04 13.79 7.35
N TYR A 62 -2.39 14.62 6.55
CA TYR A 62 -3.08 15.49 5.61
C TYR A 62 -2.19 15.86 4.43
N ASP A 63 -2.83 16.24 3.33
CA ASP A 63 -2.21 16.75 2.10
C ASP A 63 -1.18 17.85 2.41
N GLY A 64 0.00 17.75 1.80
CA GLY A 64 1.05 18.77 1.85
C GLY A 64 2.09 18.50 2.94
N GLN A 65 1.88 17.49 3.78
CA GLN A 65 2.95 17.00 4.65
C GLN A 65 4.04 16.34 3.80
N LEU A 66 5.25 16.91 3.88
CA LEU A 66 6.40 16.51 3.08
C LEU A 66 7.63 16.37 3.98
N TRP A 67 8.36 15.27 3.84
CA TRP A 67 9.68 15.12 4.46
C TRP A 67 10.64 14.34 3.56
N GLN A 68 11.93 14.48 3.86
CA GLN A 68 12.99 13.76 3.16
C GLN A 68 13.85 12.97 4.16
N TRP A 69 14.25 11.78 3.75
CA TRP A 69 15.14 10.92 4.51
C TRP A 69 16.07 10.17 3.55
N ASP A 70 17.38 10.39 3.67
CA ASP A 70 18.42 9.76 2.84
C ASP A 70 18.16 9.79 1.32
N GLY A 71 17.65 10.92 0.81
CA GLY A 71 17.35 11.09 -0.61
C GLY A 71 16.02 10.45 -1.07
N VAL A 72 15.22 9.97 -0.13
CA VAL A 72 13.83 9.53 -0.34
C VAL A 72 12.89 10.64 0.10
N THR A 73 12.01 11.07 -0.79
CA THR A 73 10.94 12.04 -0.51
C THR A 73 9.66 11.29 -0.17
N PHE A 74 9.01 11.71 0.90
CA PHE A 74 7.72 11.20 1.33
C PHE A 74 6.72 12.35 1.30
N ALA A 75 5.68 12.24 0.48
CA ALA A 75 4.63 13.23 0.32
C ALA A 75 3.27 12.63 0.67
N MET A 76 2.61 13.19 1.68
CA MET A 76 1.22 12.88 1.98
C MET A 76 0.35 13.66 1.00
N LEU A 77 -0.44 12.95 0.19
CA LEU A 77 -1.26 13.52 -0.88
C LEU A 77 -2.75 13.62 -0.49
N HIS A 78 -3.16 12.95 0.58
CA HIS A 78 -4.57 12.86 0.99
C HIS A 78 -4.67 12.48 2.48
N PRO A 79 -5.71 12.91 3.20
CA PRO A 79 -6.77 13.86 2.81
C PRO A 79 -6.41 15.34 3.02
N GLU A 80 -7.09 16.28 2.37
CA GLU A 80 -7.10 17.66 2.84
C GLU A 80 -7.95 17.82 4.12
N ILE A 81 -7.72 18.87 4.90
CA ILE A 81 -8.47 19.13 6.16
C ILE A 81 -9.99 19.20 5.93
N ASN A 82 -10.42 19.72 4.77
CA ASN A 82 -11.82 19.93 4.44
C ASN A 82 -12.41 18.80 3.59
N ASP A 83 -11.66 17.72 3.34
CA ASP A 83 -12.21 16.57 2.64
C ASP A 83 -13.29 15.89 3.47
N HIS A 84 -14.29 15.38 2.77
CA HIS A 84 -15.41 14.66 3.35
C HIS A 84 -15.64 13.37 2.59
N GLY A 85 -15.94 12.30 3.30
CA GLY A 85 -16.14 11.00 2.70
C GLY A 85 -16.30 9.90 3.75
N SER A 86 -16.36 8.66 3.27
CA SER A 86 -16.21 7.47 4.11
C SER A 86 -14.81 7.44 4.75
N GLU A 87 -14.63 6.62 5.79
CA GLU A 87 -13.30 6.40 6.38
C GLU A 87 -12.28 5.92 5.33
N ASN A 88 -12.73 5.07 4.38
CA ASN A 88 -11.96 4.64 3.22
C ASN A 88 -11.52 5.82 2.34
N ASN A 89 -12.46 6.68 1.94
CA ASN A 89 -12.18 7.87 1.15
C ASN A 89 -11.42 8.97 1.91
N LEU A 90 -11.19 8.81 3.22
CA LEU A 90 -10.31 9.67 4.02
C LEU A 90 -8.97 8.99 4.32
N SER A 91 -8.66 7.86 3.68
CA SER A 91 -7.38 7.15 3.86
C SER A 91 -6.17 8.05 3.65
N CYS A 92 -5.16 8.00 4.52
CA CYS A 92 -3.86 8.62 4.22
C CYS A 92 -3.30 8.03 2.92
N VAL A 93 -3.00 8.89 1.94
CA VAL A 93 -2.34 8.49 0.69
C VAL A 93 -0.92 9.03 0.69
N LEU A 94 0.05 8.14 0.57
CA LEU A 94 1.46 8.49 0.61
C LEU A 94 2.14 8.14 -0.72
N GLN A 95 2.82 9.12 -1.31
CA GLN A 95 3.78 8.86 -2.37
C GLN A 95 5.20 8.87 -1.80
N VAL A 96 5.95 7.82 -2.08
CA VAL A 96 7.36 7.67 -1.70
C VAL A 96 8.21 7.67 -2.95
N SER A 97 9.07 8.66 -3.10
CA SER A 97 9.76 8.94 -4.35
C SER A 97 11.27 9.01 -4.16
N THR A 98 12.00 8.46 -5.12
CA THR A 98 13.46 8.54 -5.24
C THR A 98 13.82 9.12 -6.61
N ALA A 99 15.11 9.30 -6.87
CA ALA A 99 15.58 9.77 -8.18
C ALA A 99 15.26 8.81 -9.36
N ILE A 100 14.97 7.53 -9.07
CA ILE A 100 14.80 6.50 -10.11
C ILE A 100 13.39 5.90 -10.19
N GLY A 101 12.49 6.28 -9.27
CA GLY A 101 11.14 5.74 -9.23
C GLY A 101 10.41 6.03 -7.93
N SER A 102 9.13 5.66 -7.90
CA SER A 102 8.21 6.01 -6.82
C SER A 102 7.20 4.89 -6.53
N VAL A 103 6.62 4.96 -5.33
CA VAL A 103 5.59 4.05 -4.82
C VAL A 103 4.40 4.88 -4.36
N LEU A 104 3.19 4.54 -4.82
CA LEU A 104 1.95 5.10 -4.29
C LEU A 104 1.29 4.09 -3.35
N LEU A 105 1.11 4.50 -2.09
CA LEU A 105 0.40 3.77 -1.05
C LEU A 105 -0.96 4.44 -0.86
N SER A 106 -2.00 3.88 -1.46
CA SER A 106 -3.31 4.54 -1.55
C SER A 106 -4.26 4.24 -0.39
N GLY A 107 -3.93 3.29 0.49
CA GLY A 107 -4.90 2.75 1.43
C GLY A 107 -6.15 2.25 0.69
N ASP A 108 -7.32 2.55 1.24
CA ASP A 108 -8.59 2.05 0.74
C ASP A 108 -9.44 3.12 0.07
N ILE A 109 -8.79 4.17 -0.47
CA ILE A 109 -9.50 5.18 -1.27
C ILE A 109 -10.35 4.51 -2.37
N GLU A 110 -11.54 5.06 -2.56
CA GLU A 110 -12.49 4.66 -3.59
C GLU A 110 -12.53 5.73 -4.67
N SER A 111 -13.38 5.52 -5.69
CA SER A 111 -13.40 6.33 -6.91
C SER A 111 -13.59 7.84 -6.64
N GLU A 112 -14.28 8.23 -5.56
CA GLU A 112 -14.45 9.64 -5.20
C GLU A 112 -13.13 10.28 -4.75
N ALA A 113 -12.37 9.64 -3.86
CA ALA A 113 -11.07 10.15 -3.43
C ALA A 113 -10.00 10.03 -4.53
N GLU A 114 -10.11 9.02 -5.39
CA GLU A 114 -9.30 8.95 -6.61
C GLU A 114 -9.49 10.17 -7.51
N GLN A 115 -10.73 10.64 -7.68
CA GLN A 115 -11.00 11.84 -8.49
C GLN A 115 -10.38 13.09 -7.85
N LEU A 116 -10.48 13.25 -6.53
CA LEU A 116 -9.85 14.36 -5.81
C LEU A 116 -8.33 14.37 -6.03
N LEU A 117 -7.68 13.21 -5.93
CA LEU A 117 -6.25 13.09 -6.22
C LEU A 117 -5.90 13.49 -7.66
N ILE A 118 -6.71 13.07 -8.64
CA ILE A 118 -6.50 13.43 -10.05
C ILE A 118 -6.64 14.95 -10.24
N ASP A 119 -7.66 15.55 -9.65
CA ASP A 119 -7.93 16.98 -9.77
C ASP A 119 -6.81 17.82 -9.14
N ARG A 120 -6.21 17.34 -8.03
CA ARG A 120 -5.10 18.00 -7.32
C ARG A 120 -3.76 17.82 -8.01
N TYR A 121 -3.43 16.59 -8.40
CA TYR A 121 -2.06 16.20 -8.74
C TYR A 121 -1.87 15.82 -10.21
N GLY A 122 -2.92 15.41 -10.92
CA GLY A 122 -2.85 15.01 -12.33
C GLY A 122 -1.71 14.04 -12.61
N THR A 123 -0.73 14.45 -13.42
CA THR A 123 0.42 13.61 -13.79
C THR A 123 1.45 13.41 -12.68
N GLU A 124 1.39 14.20 -11.60
CA GLU A 124 2.27 14.02 -10.43
C GLU A 124 1.94 12.72 -9.66
N LEU A 125 0.77 12.12 -9.91
CA LEU A 125 0.41 10.79 -9.40
C LEU A 125 1.25 9.66 -10.01
N LYS A 126 1.98 9.91 -11.10
CA LYS A 126 2.73 8.88 -11.80
C LYS A 126 3.66 8.14 -10.84
N SER A 127 3.49 6.83 -10.75
CA SER A 127 4.22 6.00 -9.79
C SER A 127 4.71 4.71 -10.39
N THR A 128 5.96 4.30 -10.11
CA THR A 128 6.51 3.03 -10.64
C THR A 128 5.77 1.83 -10.06
N LEU A 129 5.49 1.87 -8.75
CA LEU A 129 4.73 0.84 -8.04
C LEU A 129 3.46 1.47 -7.46
N LEU A 130 2.36 0.72 -7.53
CA LEU A 130 1.10 1.04 -6.86
C LEU A 130 0.71 -0.12 -5.95
N VAL A 131 0.45 0.16 -4.68
CA VAL A 131 -0.38 -0.75 -3.87
C VAL A 131 -1.82 -0.45 -4.23
N ALA A 132 -2.51 -1.42 -4.83
CA ALA A 132 -3.84 -1.21 -5.40
C ALA A 132 -4.82 -0.71 -4.33
N PRO A 133 -5.59 0.36 -4.60
CA PRO A 133 -6.55 0.88 -3.63
C PRO A 133 -7.57 -0.16 -3.22
N HIS A 134 -7.86 -0.21 -1.92
CA HIS A 134 -8.94 -1.04 -1.35
C HIS A 134 -8.84 -2.50 -1.78
N HIS A 135 -7.62 -3.04 -1.72
CA HIS A 135 -7.28 -4.42 -2.09
C HIS A 135 -7.64 -4.82 -3.54
N GLY A 136 -7.98 -3.87 -4.42
CA GLY A 136 -8.54 -4.13 -5.75
C GLY A 136 -10.07 -4.35 -5.74
N SER A 137 -10.79 -3.66 -4.86
CA SER A 137 -12.26 -3.59 -4.83
C SER A 137 -12.84 -3.01 -6.12
N LYS A 138 -14.11 -3.33 -6.40
CA LYS A 138 -14.84 -2.76 -7.56
C LYS A 138 -15.17 -1.27 -7.39
N THR A 139 -15.12 -0.77 -6.17
CA THR A 139 -15.37 0.64 -5.81
C THR A 139 -14.16 1.54 -6.08
N SER A 140 -12.99 0.96 -6.32
CA SER A 140 -11.75 1.67 -6.60
C SER A 140 -11.16 1.28 -7.97
N SER A 141 -9.95 1.77 -8.22
CA SER A 141 -9.16 1.63 -9.42
C SER A 141 -9.96 2.04 -10.67
N SER A 142 -10.50 3.26 -10.66
CA SER A 142 -11.15 3.86 -11.81
C SER A 142 -10.19 3.99 -12.99
N ARG A 143 -10.70 3.99 -14.23
CA ARG A 143 -9.82 4.10 -15.41
C ARG A 143 -9.05 5.42 -15.42
N ALA A 144 -9.68 6.51 -14.97
CA ALA A 144 -9.04 7.81 -14.87
C ALA A 144 -7.85 7.77 -13.89
N PHE A 145 -8.04 7.15 -12.72
CA PHE A 145 -6.97 7.00 -11.73
C PHE A 145 -5.82 6.14 -12.24
N ILE A 146 -6.12 4.97 -12.83
CA ILE A 146 -5.09 4.10 -13.41
C ILE A 146 -4.30 4.84 -14.49
N ASN A 147 -4.98 5.61 -15.34
CA ASN A 147 -4.34 6.40 -16.39
C ASN A 147 -3.49 7.56 -15.86
N ALA A 148 -3.82 8.12 -14.70
CA ALA A 148 -3.03 9.17 -14.06
C ALA A 148 -1.79 8.59 -13.35
N VAL A 149 -1.95 7.45 -12.66
CA VAL A 149 -0.86 6.80 -11.93
C VAL A 149 0.13 6.09 -12.85
N GLN A 150 -0.34 5.52 -13.98
CA GLN A 150 0.49 4.81 -14.97
C GLN A 150 1.51 3.85 -14.36
N ALA A 151 1.08 3.01 -13.41
CA ALA A 151 2.00 2.13 -12.70
C ALA A 151 2.51 0.98 -13.56
N ASP A 152 3.83 0.79 -13.56
CA ASP A 152 4.47 -0.36 -14.19
C ASP A 152 4.14 -1.66 -13.42
N LEU A 153 4.02 -1.54 -12.09
CA LEU A 153 3.82 -2.65 -11.16
C LEU A 153 2.65 -2.36 -10.21
N VAL A 154 1.72 -3.31 -10.07
CA VAL A 154 0.57 -3.18 -9.18
C VAL A 154 0.52 -4.35 -8.20
N LEU A 155 0.46 -4.03 -6.91
CA LEU A 155 0.48 -4.99 -5.81
C LEU A 155 -0.88 -5.06 -5.14
N PHE A 156 -1.46 -6.25 -5.05
CA PHE A 156 -2.72 -6.50 -4.36
C PHE A 156 -2.47 -7.17 -3.00
N PRO A 157 -2.66 -6.46 -1.88
CA PRO A 157 -2.53 -7.04 -0.54
C PRO A 157 -3.78 -7.85 -0.20
N VAL A 158 -3.82 -9.12 -0.61
CA VAL A 158 -5.00 -10.00 -0.42
C VAL A 158 -4.65 -11.36 0.17
N GLY A 159 -5.56 -11.92 0.96
CA GLY A 159 -5.44 -13.28 1.48
C GLY A 159 -5.90 -14.35 0.47
N TYR A 160 -5.33 -15.56 0.58
CA TYR A 160 -5.79 -16.72 -0.20
C TYR A 160 -7.26 -17.03 0.14
N ARG A 161 -8.10 -17.20 -0.89
CA ARG A 161 -9.56 -17.42 -0.76
C ARG A 161 -10.22 -16.41 0.19
N ASN A 162 -9.80 -15.14 0.14
CA ASN A 162 -10.44 -14.09 0.91
C ASN A 162 -11.94 -14.03 0.57
N ARG A 163 -12.77 -13.79 1.60
CA ARG A 163 -14.24 -13.79 1.51
C ARG A 163 -14.83 -12.70 0.60
N TYR A 164 -14.03 -11.68 0.28
CA TYR A 164 -14.43 -10.54 -0.53
C TYR A 164 -14.22 -10.77 -2.03
N HIS A 165 -13.52 -11.87 -2.39
CA HIS A 165 -13.13 -12.19 -3.76
C HIS A 165 -12.31 -11.07 -4.42
N PHE A 166 -11.43 -10.44 -3.63
CA PHE A 166 -10.46 -9.46 -4.10
C PHE A 166 -9.16 -10.13 -4.57
N PRO A 167 -8.44 -9.51 -5.54
CA PRO A 167 -8.89 -8.38 -6.35
C PRO A 167 -10.01 -8.78 -7.32
N ALA A 168 -10.93 -7.87 -7.60
CA ALA A 168 -12.03 -8.17 -8.50
C ALA A 168 -11.54 -8.32 -9.96
N ASN A 169 -12.10 -9.30 -10.69
CA ASN A 169 -11.66 -9.62 -12.06
C ASN A 169 -11.70 -8.44 -13.04
N ASN A 170 -12.64 -7.51 -12.88
CA ASN A 170 -12.71 -6.31 -13.72
C ASN A 170 -11.57 -5.33 -13.41
N ILE A 171 -11.07 -5.28 -12.16
CA ILE A 171 -9.94 -4.45 -11.76
C ILE A 171 -8.64 -5.02 -12.32
N ILE A 172 -8.43 -6.33 -12.18
CA ILE A 172 -7.31 -7.04 -12.82
C ILE A 172 -7.24 -6.70 -14.32
N LYS A 173 -8.37 -6.83 -15.04
CA LYS A 173 -8.44 -6.53 -16.46
C LYS A 173 -8.11 -5.07 -16.80
N ARG A 174 -8.49 -4.11 -15.96
CA ARG A 174 -8.17 -2.68 -16.19
C ARG A 174 -6.67 -2.43 -16.14
N TYR A 175 -5.98 -2.99 -15.16
CA TYR A 175 -4.53 -2.85 -15.06
C TYR A 175 -3.79 -3.62 -16.15
N GLN A 176 -4.25 -4.81 -16.53
CA GLN A 176 -3.69 -5.55 -17.68
C GLN A 176 -3.83 -4.77 -18.99
N GLN A 177 -4.92 -4.02 -19.18
CA GLN A 177 -5.12 -3.14 -20.33
C GLN A 177 -4.19 -1.91 -20.35
N GLN A 178 -3.45 -1.67 -19.28
CA GLN A 178 -2.42 -0.63 -19.16
C GLN A 178 -1.01 -1.24 -19.08
N ASP A 179 -0.88 -2.52 -19.45
CA ASP A 179 0.38 -3.27 -19.46
C ASP A 179 1.09 -3.36 -18.09
N SER A 180 0.37 -3.10 -17.00
CA SER A 180 0.91 -3.23 -15.64
C SER A 180 1.17 -4.69 -15.27
N ALA A 181 2.34 -4.96 -14.69
CA ALA A 181 2.65 -6.26 -14.11
C ALA A 181 1.97 -6.40 -12.73
N LEU A 182 1.20 -7.49 -12.55
CA LEU A 182 0.35 -7.67 -11.37
C LEU A 182 0.91 -8.72 -10.41
N PHE A 183 0.97 -8.37 -9.13
CA PHE A 183 1.36 -9.28 -8.06
C PHE A 183 0.34 -9.25 -6.93
N ASN A 184 0.13 -10.39 -6.29
CA ASN A 184 -0.71 -10.47 -5.09
C ASN A 184 -0.01 -11.26 -3.98
N THR A 185 -0.26 -10.90 -2.72
CA THR A 185 0.39 -11.51 -1.55
C THR A 185 -0.11 -12.93 -1.26
N ALA A 186 -1.30 -13.31 -1.74
CA ALA A 186 -1.78 -14.69 -1.60
C ALA A 186 -0.86 -15.68 -2.33
N ASP A 187 -0.49 -15.38 -3.57
CA ASP A 187 0.32 -16.23 -4.44
C ASP A 187 1.82 -16.04 -4.20
N HIS A 188 2.25 -14.84 -3.81
CA HIS A 188 3.68 -14.50 -3.75
C HIS A 188 4.24 -14.43 -2.32
N GLY A 189 3.38 -14.43 -1.30
CA GLY A 189 3.78 -14.14 0.08
C GLY A 189 4.19 -12.68 0.24
N ALA A 190 5.19 -12.40 1.07
CA ALA A 190 5.79 -11.08 1.11
C ALA A 190 6.53 -10.79 -0.21
N ILE A 191 6.34 -9.59 -0.74
CA ILE A 191 6.94 -9.13 -2.00
C ILE A 191 7.91 -8.00 -1.63
N GLU A 192 9.19 -8.17 -1.95
CA GLU A 192 10.25 -7.20 -1.66
C GLU A 192 10.81 -6.61 -2.96
N PHE A 193 10.97 -5.30 -2.97
CA PHE A 193 11.67 -4.55 -4.01
C PHE A 193 12.82 -3.77 -3.39
N LYS A 194 13.93 -3.66 -4.11
CA LYS A 194 15.08 -2.85 -3.70
C LYS A 194 15.27 -1.71 -4.68
N PHE A 195 15.16 -0.49 -4.18
CA PHE A 195 15.46 0.74 -4.90
C PHE A 195 16.93 1.07 -4.64
N SER A 196 17.78 0.88 -5.64
CA SER A 196 19.19 1.29 -5.59
C SER A 196 19.36 2.69 -6.18
N ARG A 197 20.59 3.20 -6.29
CA ARG A 197 20.84 4.49 -6.96
C ARG A 197 20.59 4.48 -8.47
N HIS A 198 20.56 3.30 -9.11
CA HIS A 198 20.56 3.20 -10.58
C HIS A 198 19.43 2.31 -11.12
N ALA A 199 18.86 1.44 -10.30
CA ALA A 199 17.85 0.49 -10.73
C ALA A 199 16.93 0.05 -9.59
N ILE A 200 15.70 -0.32 -9.95
CA ILE A 200 14.76 -1.04 -9.11
C ILE A 200 14.98 -2.53 -9.38
N SER A 201 15.10 -3.35 -8.33
CA SER A 201 15.27 -4.80 -8.50
C SER A 201 14.02 -5.45 -9.09
N ALA A 202 14.20 -6.62 -9.69
CA ALA A 202 13.08 -7.54 -9.86
C ALA A 202 12.44 -7.87 -8.48
N PRO A 203 11.13 -8.18 -8.42
CA PRO A 203 10.47 -8.54 -7.18
C PRO A 203 11.04 -9.83 -6.60
N ILE A 204 11.34 -9.82 -5.31
CA ILE A 204 11.63 -11.03 -4.53
C ILE A 204 10.33 -11.47 -3.89
N THR A 205 9.85 -12.68 -4.22
CA THR A 205 8.60 -13.22 -3.70
C THR A 205 8.90 -14.33 -2.69
N TRP A 206 8.54 -14.11 -1.43
CA TRP A 206 8.97 -15.00 -0.35
C TRP A 206 8.35 -16.40 -0.43
N ARG A 207 7.15 -16.54 -1.04
CA ARG A 207 6.55 -17.86 -1.27
C ARG A 207 7.38 -18.69 -2.24
N GLN A 208 8.07 -18.08 -3.22
CA GLN A 208 8.96 -18.80 -4.13
C GLN A 208 10.38 -18.93 -3.56
N HIS A 209 10.87 -17.92 -2.85
CA HIS A 209 12.25 -17.86 -2.37
C HIS A 209 12.53 -18.70 -1.10
N ALA A 210 11.57 -18.88 -0.18
CA ALA A 210 11.67 -19.82 0.97
C ALA A 210 10.53 -20.85 0.91
N GLN A 211 10.43 -21.55 -0.22
CA GLN A 211 9.54 -22.70 -0.30
C GLN A 211 9.93 -23.72 0.77
N ARG A 212 8.95 -24.08 1.60
CA ARG A 212 9.01 -25.26 2.46
C ARG A 212 8.14 -26.35 1.83
N ILE A 213 8.39 -27.61 2.15
CA ILE A 213 7.63 -28.74 1.58
C ILE A 213 6.13 -28.69 1.91
N TRP A 214 5.72 -27.94 2.94
CA TRP A 214 4.32 -27.71 3.32
C TRP A 214 3.76 -26.37 2.83
N THR A 215 4.49 -25.62 2.00
CA THR A 215 4.00 -24.37 1.42
C THR A 215 2.98 -24.69 0.34
N HIS A 216 1.70 -24.46 0.62
CA HIS A 216 0.65 -24.57 -0.38
C HIS A 216 0.95 -23.62 -1.56
N GLN A 217 1.05 -24.19 -2.76
CA GLN A 217 1.06 -23.45 -4.01
C GLN A 217 -0.39 -23.34 -4.49
N PRO A 218 -1.01 -22.15 -4.46
CA PRO A 218 -2.31 -21.98 -5.08
C PRO A 218 -2.19 -22.33 -6.57
N SER A 219 -2.94 -23.34 -7.00
CA SER A 219 -3.05 -23.71 -8.41
C SER A 219 -3.87 -22.64 -9.13
N VAL A 220 -3.20 -21.58 -9.57
CA VAL A 220 -3.75 -20.63 -10.55
C VAL A 220 -2.85 -20.69 -11.77
N THR A 221 -3.24 -21.53 -12.73
CA THR A 221 -2.92 -21.30 -14.13
C THR A 221 -3.43 -19.91 -14.48
N LEU A 222 -2.53 -18.94 -14.62
CA LEU A 222 -2.81 -17.78 -15.47
C LEU A 222 -3.22 -18.35 -16.84
N PRO A 223 -4.32 -17.88 -17.47
CA PRO A 223 -4.62 -18.27 -18.83
C PRO A 223 -3.39 -17.93 -19.69
N SER A 224 -2.86 -18.93 -20.37
CA SER A 224 -1.82 -18.76 -21.37
C SER A 224 -2.27 -17.78 -22.44
N GLN A 225 -1.46 -16.74 -22.65
CA GLN A 225 -1.35 -15.78 -23.77
C GLN A 225 -2.62 -15.43 -24.55
#